data_AF-A0A8S9LLR6-F1
#
_entry.id   AF-A0A8S9LLR6-F1
#
_cell.length_a   1.000
_cell.length_b   1.000
_cell.length_c   1.000
_cell.angle_alpha   90.00
_cell.angle_beta   90.00
_cell.angle_gamma   90.00
#
_symmetry.space_group_name_H-M   'P 1'
#
loop_
_entity.id
_entity.type
_entity.pdbx_description
1 polymer ?
#
loop_
_entity_poly.entity_id
_entity_poly.type
_entity_poly.pdbx_seq_one_letter_code
_entity_poly.pdbx_strand_id
1 'polypeptide(L)'
;MLGFKPLPAEVVKAVDPQLEIVNKNLEAYYEAWDKYIDAWVVIKIKDPSYVYRWRLQAEIAMRQAGKAGMSDDEVNDFVSRYLPAYKAYLPTLYEEGPSGSEPERVLAIDIDEERNPILAT
;
A
#
# COMPACT_ATOMS: atom_id res chain seq x y z
N MET A 1 4.37 5.46 -5.72
CA MET A 1 3.76 4.96 -4.48
C MET A 1 4.82 5.14 -3.42
N LEU A 2 4.61 6.05 -2.46
CA LEU A 2 5.65 6.53 -1.56
C LEU A 2 6.26 5.39 -0.74
N GLY A 3 7.60 5.35 -0.64
CA GLY A 3 8.33 4.35 0.14
C GLY A 3 8.47 2.97 -0.50
N PHE A 4 7.74 2.61 -1.56
CA PHE A 4 8.01 1.35 -2.27
C PHE A 4 9.30 1.44 -3.09
N LYS A 5 10.04 0.33 -3.14
CA LYS A 5 11.25 0.20 -3.96
C LYS A 5 10.90 -0.46 -5.30
N PRO A 6 11.49 -0.03 -6.43
CA PRO A 6 11.45 -0.78 -7.67
C PRO A 6 12.04 -2.18 -7.46
N LEU A 7 11.41 -3.18 -8.06
CA LEU A 7 11.83 -4.58 -8.00
C LEU A 7 12.32 -5.07 -9.38
N PRO A 8 13.01 -6.22 -9.47
CA PRO A 8 13.35 -6.81 -10.76
C PRO A 8 12.10 -7.02 -11.61
N ALA A 9 12.17 -6.68 -12.91
CA ALA A 9 11.02 -6.71 -13.81
C ALA A 9 10.32 -8.08 -13.84
N GLU A 10 11.08 -9.18 -13.79
CA GLU A 10 10.51 -10.53 -13.79
C GLU A 10 9.69 -10.84 -12.52
N VAL A 11 10.04 -10.25 -11.37
CA VAL A 11 9.30 -10.42 -10.12
C VAL A 11 7.93 -9.75 -10.20
N VAL A 12 7.88 -8.50 -10.69
CA VAL A 12 6.61 -7.76 -10.77
C VAL A 12 5.70 -8.31 -11.87
N LYS A 13 6.27 -8.72 -13.02
CA LYS A 13 5.50 -9.33 -14.12
C LYS A 13 4.90 -10.67 -13.75
N ALA A 14 5.56 -11.44 -12.88
CA ALA A 14 5.00 -12.69 -12.36
C ALA A 14 3.75 -12.48 -11.50
N VAL A 15 3.58 -11.30 -10.89
CA VAL A 15 2.37 -10.92 -10.14
C VAL A 15 1.29 -10.40 -11.09
N ASP A 16 1.63 -9.42 -11.93
CA ASP A 16 0.76 -8.89 -12.99
C ASP A 16 1.65 -8.22 -14.07
N PRO A 17 1.56 -8.61 -15.35
CA PRO A 17 2.35 -8.01 -16.42
C PRO A 17 2.26 -6.48 -16.51
N GLN A 18 1.12 -5.90 -16.14
CA GLN A 18 0.92 -4.44 -16.17
C GLN A 18 1.78 -3.71 -15.12
N LEU A 19 2.28 -4.42 -14.09
CA LEU A 19 3.15 -3.81 -13.09
C LEU A 19 4.52 -3.43 -13.64
N GLU A 20 4.96 -3.91 -14.80
CA GLU A 20 6.23 -3.49 -15.38
C GLU A 20 6.28 -1.96 -15.59
N ILE A 21 5.20 -1.38 -16.10
CA ILE A 21 5.08 0.07 -16.31
C ILE A 21 5.04 0.79 -14.95
N VAL A 22 4.26 0.27 -14.00
CA VAL A 22 4.16 0.84 -12.65
C VAL A 22 5.51 0.82 -11.94
N ASN A 23 6.27 -0.26 -12.07
CA ASN A 23 7.59 -0.45 -11.49
C ASN A 23 8.61 0.51 -12.08
N LYS A 24 8.59 0.73 -13.40
CA LYS A 24 9.43 1.74 -14.05
C LYS A 24 9.10 3.15 -13.55
N ASN A 25 7.82 3.48 -13.40
CA ASN A 25 7.41 4.78 -12.87
C ASN A 25 7.82 4.97 -11.40
N LEU A 26 8.00 3.87 -10.66
CA LEU A 26 8.40 3.90 -9.26
C LEU A 26 9.85 4.37 -9.08
N GLU A 27 10.73 4.15 -10.07
CA GLU A 27 12.13 4.58 -10.03
C GLU A 27 12.29 6.09 -9.79
N ALA A 28 11.34 6.91 -10.26
CA ALA A 28 11.37 8.35 -10.09
C ALA A 28 11.02 8.82 -8.67
N TYR A 29 10.41 7.96 -7.83
CA TYR A 29 9.90 8.37 -6.52
C TYR A 29 11.01 8.71 -5.53
N TYR A 30 12.18 8.08 -5.64
CA TYR A 30 13.30 8.38 -4.75
C TYR A 30 13.78 9.83 -4.91
N GLU A 31 14.02 10.24 -6.14
CA GLU A 31 14.48 11.60 -6.46
C GLU A 31 13.40 12.66 -6.25
N ALA A 32 12.14 12.31 -6.48
CA ALA A 32 11.02 13.22 -6.32
C ALA A 32 10.59 13.41 -4.85
N TRP A 33 10.69 12.36 -4.03
CA TRP A 33 10.10 12.33 -2.70
C TRP A 33 10.96 11.65 -1.65
N ASP A 34 11.30 10.36 -1.83
CA ASP A 34 11.75 9.53 -0.71
C ASP A 34 13.05 10.06 -0.06
N LYS A 35 13.97 10.64 -0.85
CA LYS A 35 15.24 11.20 -0.34
C LYS A 35 15.09 12.40 0.60
N TYR A 36 13.91 13.03 0.63
CA TYR A 36 13.62 14.19 1.48
C TYR A 36 12.87 13.81 2.76
N ILE A 37 12.62 12.52 2.98
CA ILE A 37 11.86 12.05 4.14
C ILE A 37 12.82 11.62 5.24
N ASP A 38 12.82 12.37 6.34
CA ASP A 38 13.70 12.13 7.48
C ASP A 38 13.27 10.96 8.36
N ALA A 39 11.98 10.63 8.41
CA ALA A 39 11.42 9.57 9.25
C ALA A 39 10.12 9.02 8.66
N TRP A 40 9.84 7.75 8.95
CA TRP A 40 8.72 7.02 8.37
C TRP A 40 7.83 6.40 9.44
N VAL A 41 6.53 6.38 9.17
CA VAL A 41 5.57 5.56 9.91
C VAL A 41 4.94 4.58 8.92
N VAL A 42 5.13 3.29 9.17
CA VAL A 42 4.64 2.20 8.30
C VAL A 42 3.55 1.46 9.04
N ILE A 43 2.32 1.51 8.52
CA ILE A 43 1.21 0.70 9.01
C ILE A 43 1.24 -0.65 8.29
N LYS A 44 1.53 -1.71 9.03
CA LYS A 44 1.58 -3.08 8.52
C LYS A 44 0.23 -3.75 8.75
N ILE A 45 -0.25 -4.40 7.70
CA ILE A 45 -1.49 -5.19 7.73
C ILE A 45 -1.16 -6.63 7.40
N LYS A 46 -1.82 -7.56 8.11
CA LYS A 46 -1.62 -9.01 7.91
C LYS A 46 -2.11 -9.50 6.56
N ASP A 47 -3.25 -8.98 6.11
CA ASP A 47 -3.85 -9.36 4.83
C ASP A 47 -4.23 -8.10 4.03
N PRO A 48 -3.66 -7.89 2.83
CA PRO A 48 -4.06 -6.81 1.94
C PRO A 48 -5.55 -6.79 1.57
N SER A 49 -6.26 -7.91 1.72
CA SER A 49 -7.71 -7.99 1.49
C SER A 49 -8.52 -7.07 2.41
N TYR A 50 -7.99 -6.70 3.59
CA TYR A 50 -8.64 -5.75 4.52
C TYR A 50 -8.94 -4.41 3.86
N VAL A 51 -8.13 -4.00 2.86
CA VAL A 51 -8.31 -2.75 2.12
C VAL A 51 -9.67 -2.71 1.42
N TYR A 52 -10.18 -3.84 0.93
CA TYR A 52 -11.52 -3.91 0.31
C TYR A 52 -12.60 -3.55 1.34
N ARG A 53 -12.59 -4.22 2.49
CA ARG A 53 -13.57 -3.98 3.56
C ARG A 53 -13.50 -2.55 4.06
N TRP A 54 -12.30 -2.01 4.25
CA TRP A 54 -12.13 -0.63 4.69
C TRP A 54 -12.63 0.38 3.66
N ARG A 55 -12.36 0.15 2.37
CA ARG A 55 -12.87 1.03 1.31
C ARG A 55 -14.39 0.97 1.24
N LEU A 56 -14.97 -0.22 1.34
CA LEU A 56 -16.42 -0.42 1.36
C LEU A 56 -17.08 0.30 2.54
N GLN A 57 -16.52 0.17 3.75
CA GLN A 57 -17.00 0.89 4.94
C GLN A 57 -16.99 2.41 4.73
N ALA A 58 -15.93 2.95 4.12
CA ALA A 58 -15.84 4.38 3.83
C ALA A 58 -16.91 4.83 2.82
N GLU A 59 -17.15 4.07 1.76
CA GLU A 59 -18.16 4.38 0.75
C GLU A 59 -19.60 4.27 1.30
N ILE A 60 -19.87 3.28 2.16
CA ILE A 60 -21.15 3.18 2.88
C ILE A 60 -21.36 4.41 3.77
N ALA A 61 -20.35 4.81 4.55
CA ALA A 61 -20.43 5.98 5.42
C ALA A 61 -20.68 7.28 4.62
N MET A 62 -20.05 7.44 3.45
CA MET A 62 -20.32 8.59 2.57
C MET A 62 -21.76 8.59 2.04
N ARG A 63 -22.26 7.44 1.58
CA ARG A 63 -23.65 7.29 1.11
C ARG A 63 -24.67 7.59 2.21
N GLN A 64 -24.42 7.09 3.43
CA GLN A 64 -25.25 7.37 4.60
C GLN A 64 -25.24 8.85 5.01
N ALA A 65 -24.12 9.55 4.78
CA ALA A 65 -24.02 11.00 4.95
C ALA A 65 -24.66 11.81 3.81
N GLY A 66 -25.37 11.17 2.88
CA GLY A 66 -26.05 11.81 1.75
C GLY A 66 -25.12 12.27 0.62
N LYS A 67 -23.86 11.81 0.61
CA LYS A 67 -22.90 12.09 -0.46
C LYS A 67 -22.99 11.03 -1.56
N ALA A 68 -22.56 11.38 -2.77
CA ALA A 68 -22.31 10.38 -3.80
C ALA A 68 -21.22 9.41 -3.31
N GLY A 69 -21.37 8.14 -3.68
CA GLY A 69 -20.41 7.09 -3.35
C GLY A 69 -20.55 5.93 -4.33
N MET A 70 -19.49 5.14 -4.41
CA MET A 70 -19.43 3.94 -5.23
C MET A 70 -20.36 2.86 -4.68
N SER A 71 -20.93 2.10 -5.60
CA SER A 71 -21.53 0.80 -5.30
C SER A 71 -20.47 -0.20 -4.85
N ASP A 72 -20.92 -1.30 -4.25
CA ASP A 72 -20.03 -2.35 -3.74
C ASP A 72 -19.21 -2.99 -4.88
N ASP A 73 -19.80 -3.15 -6.08
CA ASP A 73 -19.11 -3.65 -7.28
C ASP A 73 -18.06 -2.65 -7.79
N GLU A 74 -18.37 -1.36 -7.80
CA GLU A 74 -17.39 -0.30 -8.15
C GLU A 74 -16.26 -0.22 -7.12
N VAL A 75 -16.54 -0.45 -5.83
CA VAL A 75 -15.49 -0.57 -4.80
C VAL A 75 -14.58 -1.75 -5.10
N ASN A 76 -15.15 -2.90 -5.44
CA ASN A 76 -14.38 -4.11 -5.75
C ASN A 76 -13.47 -3.89 -6.95
N ASP A 77 -14.03 -3.38 -8.05
CA ASP A 77 -13.27 -3.05 -9.25
C ASP A 77 -12.17 -2.01 -8.95
N PHE A 78 -12.48 -0.96 -8.20
CA PHE A 78 -11.51 0.06 -7.79
C PHE A 78 -10.34 -0.54 -6.99
N VAL A 79 -10.62 -1.31 -5.94
CA VAL A 79 -9.59 -1.88 -5.05
C VAL A 79 -8.75 -2.92 -5.78
N SER A 80 -9.36 -3.69 -6.69
CA SER A 80 -8.68 -4.74 -7.47
C SER A 80 -7.47 -4.22 -8.23
N ARG A 81 -7.49 -2.96 -8.68
CA ARG A 81 -6.40 -2.30 -9.42
C ARG A 81 -5.14 -2.06 -8.57
N TYR A 82 -5.27 -2.05 -7.24
CA TYR A 82 -4.16 -1.81 -6.32
C TYR A 82 -3.59 -3.10 -5.71
N LEU A 83 -4.40 -4.16 -5.60
CA LEU A 83 -3.99 -5.42 -4.98
C LEU A 83 -2.74 -6.07 -5.61
N PRO A 84 -2.54 -6.06 -6.96
CA PRO A 84 -1.31 -6.57 -7.55
C PRO A 84 -0.07 -5.84 -7.05
N ALA A 85 -0.12 -4.50 -6.95
CA ALA A 85 0.98 -3.71 -6.42
C ALA A 85 1.27 -4.08 -4.95
N TYR A 86 0.24 -4.24 -4.12
CA TYR A 86 0.45 -4.68 -2.73
C TYR A 86 1.08 -6.07 -2.64
N LYS A 87 0.64 -7.03 -3.47
CA LYS A 87 1.24 -8.36 -3.53
C LYS A 87 2.70 -8.33 -3.93
N ALA A 88 3.08 -7.44 -4.85
CA ALA A 88 4.44 -7.29 -5.33
C ALA A 88 5.36 -6.56 -4.33
N TYR A 89 4.91 -5.41 -3.80
CA TYR A 89 5.81 -4.45 -3.13
C TYR A 89 5.74 -4.48 -1.59
N LEU A 90 4.64 -4.95 -0.98
CA LEU A 90 4.54 -5.00 0.49
C LEU A 90 5.58 -5.91 1.15
N PRO A 91 5.92 -7.11 0.61
CA PRO A 91 6.92 -7.96 1.25
C PRO A 91 8.25 -7.24 1.48
N THR A 92 8.79 -6.60 0.43
CA THR A 92 10.04 -5.84 0.51
C THR A 92 9.91 -4.59 1.39
N LEU A 93 8.78 -3.86 1.33
CA LEU A 93 8.55 -2.74 2.24
C LEU A 93 8.57 -3.18 3.72
N TYR A 94 7.96 -4.32 4.03
CA TYR A 94 7.84 -4.79 5.41
C TYR A 94 9.15 -5.38 5.94
N GLU A 95 9.94 -6.01 5.07
CA GLU A 95 11.23 -6.61 5.40
C GLU A 95 12.34 -5.56 5.51
N GLU A 96 12.44 -4.66 4.54
CA GLU A 96 13.58 -3.75 4.40
C GLU A 96 13.26 -2.29 4.78
N GLY A 97 11.99 -1.95 4.99
CA GLY A 97 11.54 -0.59 5.20
C GLY A 97 11.43 0.23 3.90
N PRO A 98 10.94 1.49 4.00
CA PRO A 98 10.77 2.37 2.86
C PRO A 98 12.07 2.64 2.08
N SER A 99 11.93 2.93 0.79
CA SER A 99 13.03 3.39 -0.07
C SER A 99 13.80 4.55 0.57
N GLY A 100 15.12 4.40 0.70
CA GLY A 100 15.99 5.41 1.30
C GLY A 100 15.91 5.58 2.82
N SER A 101 15.10 4.79 3.53
CA SER A 101 14.94 4.93 4.97
C SER A 101 16.12 4.38 5.78
N GLU A 102 16.37 4.99 6.94
CA GLU A 102 17.24 4.47 8.00
C GLU A 102 16.37 3.66 8.99
N PRO A 103 16.70 2.39 9.33
CA PRO A 103 15.88 1.55 10.20
C PRO A 103 15.55 2.19 11.56
N GLU A 104 16.48 2.96 12.14
CA GLU A 104 16.30 3.66 13.41
C GLU A 104 15.26 4.79 13.35
N ARG A 105 14.86 5.20 12.14
CA ARG A 105 13.89 6.26 11.86
C ARG A 105 12.59 5.75 11.24
N VAL A 106 12.36 4.44 11.31
CA VAL A 106 11.12 3.80 10.85
C VAL A 106 10.35 3.30 12.06
N LEU A 107 9.15 3.85 12.28
CA LEU A 107 8.18 3.29 13.21
C LEU A 107 7.23 2.38 12.43
N ALA A 108 7.37 1.07 12.61
CA ALA A 108 6.43 0.09 12.07
C ALA A 108 5.36 -0.26 13.11
N ILE A 109 4.09 -0.24 12.70
CA ILE A 109 2.94 -0.57 13.54
C ILE A 109 2.09 -1.60 12.82
N ASP A 110 2.04 -2.81 13.35
CA ASP A 110 1.11 -3.84 12.90
C ASP A 110 -0.30 -3.54 13.43
N ILE A 111 -1.30 -3.65 12.56
CA ILE A 111 -2.72 -3.51 12.91
C ILE A 111 -3.54 -4.74 12.50
N ASP A 112 -4.59 -5.03 13.24
CA ASP A 112 -5.61 -6.01 12.87
C ASP A 112 -6.61 -5.43 11.83
N GLU A 113 -7.58 -6.26 11.45
CA GLU A 113 -8.63 -5.89 10.50
C GLU A 113 -9.55 -4.78 11.05
N GLU A 114 -9.69 -4.69 12.37
CA GLU A 114 -10.42 -3.66 13.08
C GLU A 114 -9.64 -2.36 13.26
N ARG A 115 -8.39 -2.31 12.75
CA ARG A 115 -7.45 -1.18 12.82
C ARG A 115 -6.88 -0.93 14.22
N ASN A 116 -6.89 -1.93 15.09
CA ASN A 116 -6.24 -1.87 16.39
C ASN A 116 -4.76 -2.24 16.25
N PRO A 117 -3.83 -1.54 16.95
CA PRO A 117 -2.44 -1.95 17.03
C PRO A 117 -2.29 -3.33 17.69
N ILE A 118 -1.56 -4.24 17.05
CA ILE A 118 -1.31 -5.61 17.50
C ILE A 118 0.17 -5.81 17.83
N LEU A 119 0.64 -5.20 18.92
CA LEU A 119 2.03 -5.27 19.41
C LEU A 119 3.07 -4.85 18.36
N ALA A 120 3.63 -3.64 18.52
CA ALA A 120 4.84 -3.25 17.79
C ALA A 120 6.01 -4.10 18.31
N THR A 121 6.60 -4.94 17.45
CA THR A 121 7.90 -5.59 17.72
C THR A 121 9.05 -4.65 17.45
#